data_AF-A0A954IEC7-F1
#
_entry.id   AF-A0A954IEC7-F1
#
_cell.length_a   1.000
_cell.length_b   1.000
_cell.length_c   1.000
_cell.angle_alpha   90.00
_cell.angle_beta   90.00
_cell.angle_gamma   90.00
#
_symmetry.space_group_name_H-M   'P 1'
#
loop_
_entity.id
_entity.type
_entity.pdbx_description
1 polymer ?
#
loop_
_entity_poly.entity_id
_entity_poly.type
_entity_poly.pdbx_seq_one_letter_code
_entity_poly.pdbx_strand_id
1 'polypeptide(L)'
;MTDENTNPALQRLTEVDSLRWKKFPVLNDGFVCLVDVMGDDSSIVQAARVSYGEGTKRVSDDRTLIRYLLRHRHTTPFEMVEIKFLV
;
A
#
# COMPACT_ATOMS: atom_id res chain seq x y z
N MET A 1 -5.11 -3.10 -32.45
CA MET A 1 -4.63 -4.35 -31.81
C MET A 1 -4.54 -4.00 -30.34
N THR A 2 -5.56 -4.43 -29.61
CA THR A 2 -5.98 -3.93 -28.30
C THR A 2 -4.93 -4.24 -27.24
N ASP A 3 -4.40 -3.22 -26.57
CA ASP A 3 -3.64 -3.40 -25.34
C ASP A 3 -4.57 -4.02 -24.29
N GLU A 4 -4.49 -5.35 -24.20
CA GLU A 4 -5.13 -6.14 -23.17
C GLU A 4 -4.62 -5.68 -21.81
N ASN A 5 -5.51 -5.01 -21.07
CA ASN A 5 -5.68 -5.22 -19.64
C ASN A 5 -4.40 -5.10 -18.80
N THR A 6 -3.92 -3.88 -18.59
CA THR A 6 -2.84 -3.63 -17.62
C THR A 6 -3.41 -3.77 -16.21
N ASN A 7 -3.36 -4.98 -15.66
CA ASN A 7 -3.79 -5.27 -14.31
C ASN A 7 -2.94 -4.42 -13.33
N PRO A 8 -3.55 -3.47 -12.60
CA PRO A 8 -2.83 -2.55 -11.73
C PRO A 8 -2.18 -3.25 -10.52
N ALA A 9 -2.62 -4.46 -10.16
CA ALA A 9 -1.95 -5.26 -9.14
C ALA A 9 -0.61 -5.84 -9.64
N LEU A 10 -0.55 -6.29 -10.89
CA LEU A 10 0.67 -6.84 -11.49
C LEU A 10 1.74 -5.75 -11.68
N GLN A 11 1.33 -4.54 -12.07
CA GLN A 11 2.24 -3.39 -12.15
C GLN A 11 2.90 -3.09 -10.81
N ARG A 12 2.11 -3.02 -9.72
CA ARG A 12 2.64 -2.77 -8.37
C ARG A 12 3.59 -3.87 -7.89
N LEU A 13 3.25 -5.14 -8.13
CA LEU A 13 4.14 -6.24 -7.76
C LEU A 13 5.49 -6.11 -8.49
N THR A 14 5.45 -5.79 -9.79
CA THR A 14 6.65 -5.56 -10.60
C THR A 14 7.47 -4.37 -10.06
N GLU A 15 6.82 -3.28 -9.68
CA GLU A 15 7.48 -2.12 -9.07
C GLU A 15 8.14 -2.48 -7.73
N VAL A 16 7.41 -3.17 -6.84
CA VAL A 16 7.95 -3.62 -5.54
C VAL A 16 9.15 -4.54 -5.76
N ASP A 17 9.04 -5.52 -6.64
CA ASP A 17 10.13 -6.46 -6.93
C ASP A 17 11.34 -5.77 -7.53
N SER A 18 11.16 -4.72 -8.33
CA SER A 18 12.26 -3.90 -8.85
C SER A 18 12.98 -3.08 -7.76
N LEU A 19 12.33 -2.82 -6.63
CA LEU A 19 12.87 -2.08 -5.48
C LEU A 19 13.44 -3.01 -4.40
N ARG A 20 12.99 -4.26 -4.33
CA ARG A 20 13.50 -5.26 -3.38
C ARG A 20 15.02 -5.40 -3.53
N TRP A 21 15.72 -5.47 -2.40
CA TRP A 21 17.18 -5.60 -2.33
C TRP A 21 18.00 -4.45 -2.92
N LYS A 22 17.35 -3.41 -3.46
CA LYS A 22 18.02 -2.20 -3.92
C LYS A 22 18.43 -1.36 -2.71
N LYS A 23 19.74 -1.16 -2.55
CA LYS A 23 20.30 -0.32 -1.49
C LYS A 23 20.29 1.15 -1.92
N PHE A 24 19.63 1.98 -1.13
CA PHE A 24 19.68 3.43 -1.26
C PHE A 24 20.70 3.97 -0.25
N PRO A 25 21.83 4.56 -0.70
CA PRO A 25 22.84 5.08 0.20
C PRO A 25 22.30 6.27 1.01
N VAL A 26 22.64 6.33 2.29
CA VAL A 26 22.19 7.35 3.24
C VAL A 26 23.39 7.79 4.08
N LEU A 27 23.60 9.12 4.17
CA LEU A 27 24.76 9.73 4.81
C LEU A 27 26.08 9.24 4.20
N ASN A 28 27.05 8.85 5.04
CA ASN A 28 28.42 8.52 4.62
C ASN A 28 28.54 7.04 4.23
N ASP A 29 28.11 6.14 5.11
CA ASP A 29 28.28 4.67 4.96
C ASP A 29 26.99 3.88 5.22
N GLY A 30 25.86 4.57 5.42
CA GLY A 30 24.57 3.94 5.67
C GLY A 30 23.83 3.59 4.39
N PHE A 31 22.81 2.73 4.51
CA PHE A 31 21.84 2.51 3.44
C PHE A 31 20.47 2.15 4.01
N VAL A 32 19.44 2.23 3.17
CA VAL A 32 18.13 1.65 3.45
C VAL A 32 17.75 0.77 2.26
N CYS A 33 17.24 -0.42 2.55
CA CYS A 33 16.92 -1.41 1.56
C CYS A 33 15.54 -2.02 1.87
N LEU A 34 14.67 -2.07 0.86
CA LEU A 34 13.39 -2.76 0.97
C LEU A 34 13.62 -4.27 0.94
N VAL A 35 13.16 -4.97 1.98
CA VAL A 35 13.22 -6.43 2.06
C VAL A 35 11.87 -7.03 1.66
N ASP A 36 10.79 -6.50 2.25
CA ASP A 36 9.45 -7.05 2.07
C ASP A 36 8.35 -6.03 2.33
N VAL A 37 7.18 -6.27 1.74
CA VAL A 37 5.95 -5.48 1.92
C VAL A 37 4.77 -6.42 2.04
N MET A 38 3.92 -6.21 3.03
CA MET A 38 2.64 -6.90 3.17
C MET A 38 1.51 -5.87 3.20
N GLY A 39 0.49 -6.08 2.37
CA GLY A 39 -0.66 -5.21 2.26
C GLY A 39 -0.44 -3.98 1.37
N ASP A 40 -1.53 -3.28 1.10
CA ASP A 40 -1.58 -2.07 0.29
C ASP A 40 -2.78 -1.18 0.71
N ASP A 41 -3.06 -0.12 -0.05
CA ASP A 41 -4.22 0.76 0.18
C ASP A 41 -5.55 -0.01 0.30
N SER A 42 -5.70 -1.13 -0.42
CA SER A 42 -6.92 -1.95 -0.35
C SER A 42 -7.04 -2.68 0.99
N SER A 43 -5.93 -3.06 1.61
CA SER A 43 -5.90 -3.68 2.94
C SER A 43 -6.40 -2.71 4.01
N ILE A 44 -6.00 -1.44 3.92
CA ILE A 44 -6.46 -0.35 4.82
C ILE A 44 -7.97 -0.14 4.65
N VAL A 45 -8.43 -0.06 3.40
CA VAL A 45 -9.84 0.18 3.08
C VAL A 45 -10.71 -0.99 3.51
N GLN A 46 -10.29 -2.22 3.26
CA GLN A 46 -10.99 -3.42 3.75
C GLN A 46 -11.09 -3.39 5.27
N ALA A 47 -9.99 -3.18 5.98
CA ALA A 47 -9.98 -3.12 7.44
C ALA A 47 -10.90 -2.05 8.01
N ALA A 48 -10.90 -0.85 7.42
CA ALA A 48 -11.82 0.22 7.82
C ALA A 48 -13.29 -0.14 7.53
N ARG A 49 -13.56 -0.86 6.43
CA ARG A 49 -14.91 -1.29 6.04
C ARG A 49 -15.41 -2.52 6.78
N VAL A 50 -14.56 -3.34 7.41
CA VAL A 50 -15.03 -4.46 8.27
C VAL A 50 -15.95 -3.96 9.38
N SER A 51 -15.80 -2.70 9.82
CA SER A 51 -16.68 -2.06 10.81
C SER A 51 -17.99 -1.49 10.24
N TYR A 52 -18.11 -1.36 8.92
CA TYR A 52 -19.28 -0.82 8.24
C TYR A 52 -19.85 -1.91 7.32
N GLY A 53 -20.87 -2.63 7.81
CA GLY A 53 -21.47 -3.78 7.12
C GLY A 53 -21.74 -3.57 5.63
N GLU A 54 -21.79 -4.67 4.88
CA GLU A 54 -21.89 -4.71 3.42
C GLU A 54 -22.91 -3.71 2.85
N GLY A 55 -22.40 -2.66 2.22
CA GLY A 55 -23.19 -1.62 1.58
C GLY A 55 -22.46 -1.12 0.34
N THR A 56 -23.08 -1.33 -0.81
CA THR A 56 -22.63 -0.98 -2.16
C THR A 56 -21.97 0.40 -2.23
N LYS A 57 -20.64 0.46 -2.40
CA LYS A 57 -19.95 1.72 -2.71
C LYS A 57 -18.89 1.54 -3.80
N ARG A 58 -18.90 2.48 -4.75
CA ARG A 58 -18.01 2.54 -5.91
C ARG A 58 -16.55 2.72 -5.47
N VAL A 59 -15.62 2.12 -6.21
CA VAL A 59 -14.15 2.22 -6.11
C VAL A 59 -13.63 3.68 -6.01
N SER A 60 -14.42 4.64 -6.47
CA SER A 60 -14.15 6.09 -6.39
C SER A 60 -14.03 6.66 -4.95
N ASP A 61 -14.34 5.91 -3.90
CA ASP A 61 -14.34 6.40 -2.51
C ASP A 61 -13.07 6.04 -1.71
N ASP A 62 -12.23 5.14 -2.20
CA ASP A 62 -11.12 4.56 -1.40
C ASP A 62 -10.08 5.61 -0.98
N ARG A 63 -9.67 6.46 -1.93
CA ARG A 63 -8.73 7.56 -1.66
C ARG A 63 -9.33 8.61 -0.70
N THR A 64 -10.63 8.86 -0.80
CA THR A 64 -11.34 9.79 0.09
C THR A 64 -11.42 9.23 1.50
N LEU A 65 -11.70 7.93 1.61
CA LEU A 65 -11.74 7.19 2.87
C LEU A 65 -10.37 7.20 3.56
N ILE A 66 -9.28 6.83 2.87
CA ILE A 66 -7.92 6.84 3.44
C ILE A 66 -7.57 8.24 3.98
N ARG A 67 -7.87 9.29 3.20
CA ARG A 67 -7.66 10.67 3.64
C ARG A 67 -8.53 11.06 4.84
N TYR A 68 -9.77 10.58 4.89
CA TYR A 68 -10.66 10.78 6.03
C TYR A 68 -10.09 10.12 7.29
N LEU A 69 -9.65 8.86 7.20
CA LEU A 69 -9.04 8.12 8.30
C LEU A 69 -7.82 8.85 8.86
N LEU A 70 -6.93 9.30 7.97
CA LEU A 70 -5.72 10.03 8.37
C LEU A 70 -6.05 11.37 9.04
N ARG A 71 -6.98 12.17 8.49
CA ARG A 71 -7.40 13.46 9.08
C ARG A 71 -7.98 13.31 10.48
N HIS A 72 -8.66 12.19 10.74
CA HIS A 72 -9.30 11.92 12.03
C HIS A 72 -8.47 11.01 12.93
N ARG A 73 -7.21 10.72 12.55
CA ARG A 73 -6.29 9.87 13.31
C ARG A 73 -6.86 8.49 13.64
N HIS A 74 -7.67 7.93 12.74
CA HIS A 74 -8.07 6.52 12.80
C HIS A 74 -6.91 5.66 12.30
N THR A 75 -5.97 5.34 13.19
CA THR A 75 -4.71 4.69 12.85
C THR A 75 -4.81 3.17 12.74
N THR A 76 -5.73 2.51 13.45
CA THR A 76 -5.85 1.04 13.46
C THR A 76 -5.96 0.41 12.07
N PRO A 77 -6.73 0.96 11.10
CA PRO A 77 -6.73 0.42 9.73
C PRO A 77 -5.36 0.46 9.03
N PHE A 78 -4.47 1.38 9.40
CA PHE A 78 -3.13 1.49 8.82
C PHE A 78 -2.15 0.45 9.39
N GLU A 79 -2.48 -0.19 10.51
CA GLU A 79 -1.67 -1.27 11.10
C GLU A 79 -1.74 -2.56 10.27
N MET A 80 -2.63 -2.62 9.28
CA MET A 80 -2.83 -3.77 8.39
C MET A 80 -1.86 -3.80 7.20
N VAL A 81 -0.89 -2.88 7.18
CA VAL A 81 0.18 -2.80 6.19
C VAL A 81 1.52 -2.82 6.91
N GLU A 82 2.43 -3.67 6.46
CA GLU A 82 3.76 -3.83 7.05
C GLU A 82 4.85 -3.69 5.99
N ILE A 83 5.97 -3.04 6.36
CA ILE A 83 7.15 -2.89 5.50
C ILE A 83 8.37 -3.31 6.29
N LYS A 84 9.20 -4.18 5.70
CA LYS A 84 10.45 -4.65 6.27
C LYS A 84 11.63 -4.00 5.58
N PHE A 85 12.50 -3.38 6.38
CA PHE A 85 13.73 -2.74 5.91
C PHE A 85 14.97 -3.46 6.45
N LEU A 86 16.02 -3.43 5.63
CA LEU A 86 17.40 -3.67 6.05
C LEU A 86 18.12 -2.30 6.03
N VAL A 87 18.70 -1.93 7.17
CA VAL A 87 19.41 -0.66 7.41
C VAL A 87 20.79 -0.96 7.94
#